data_AF-A0A0E3L2M8-F1
#
_entry.id   AF-A0A0E3L2M8-F1
#
_cell.length_a   1.000
_cell.length_b   1.000
_cell.length_c   1.000
_cell.angle_alpha   90.00
_cell.angle_beta   90.00
_cell.angle_gamma   90.00
#
_symmetry.space_group_name_H-M   'P 1'
#
loop_
_entity.id
_entity.type
_entity.pdbx_description
1 polymer ?
#
loop_
_entity_poly.entity_id
_entity_poly.type
_entity_poly.pdbx_seq_one_letter_code
_entity_poly.pdbx_strand_id
1 'polypeptide(L)'
;MDLLVIAIILAGLYMAWNIGANDLANAMGTSVGTGALTIKQVIVIAAVFEFLGAVFFGKRVTSTIAKGIVPIDMISRVHPDIVVLGMLAAILAASFWITLATFYNLPVSTSHSIVGSVLGFGLIAAYKGIISFSDIHWSALLKIVASWFISPVFGAIL
;
A
#
# COMPACT_ATOMS: atom_id res chain seq x y z
N MET A 1 0.00 -26.39 0.45
CA MET A 1 0.51 -25.00 0.50
C MET A 1 0.82 -24.69 1.94
N ASP A 2 1.99 -24.11 2.22
CA ASP A 2 2.37 -23.72 3.57
C ASP A 2 1.39 -22.69 4.13
N LEU A 3 1.05 -22.82 5.42
CA LEU A 3 0.08 -21.94 6.11
C LEU A 3 0.42 -20.45 5.95
N LEU A 4 1.70 -20.12 5.92
CA LEU A 4 2.22 -18.76 5.73
C LEU A 4 1.86 -18.17 4.35
N VAL A 5 1.89 -18.99 3.30
CA VAL A 5 1.52 -18.58 1.94
C VAL A 5 0.02 -18.30 1.86
N ILE A 6 -0.79 -19.13 2.53
CA ILE A 6 -2.23 -18.89 2.62
C ILE A 6 -2.50 -17.58 3.38
N ALA A 7 -1.82 -17.36 4.50
CA ALA A 7 -1.98 -16.15 5.30
C ALA A 7 -1.62 -14.88 4.52
N ILE A 8 -0.53 -14.88 3.75
CA ILE A 8 -0.13 -13.69 2.98
C ILE A 8 -1.07 -13.40 1.81
N ILE A 9 -1.62 -14.44 1.17
CA ILE A 9 -2.64 -14.27 0.14
C ILE A 9 -3.90 -13.65 0.74
N LEU A 10 -4.38 -14.19 1.87
CA LEU A 10 -5.57 -13.65 2.55
C LEU A 10 -5.36 -12.22 3.03
N ALA A 11 -4.18 -11.89 3.58
CA ALA A 11 -3.84 -10.54 3.99
C ALA A 11 -3.77 -9.58 2.78
N GLY A 12 -3.21 -10.03 1.65
CA GLY A 12 -3.18 -9.25 0.41
C GLY A 12 -4.57 -8.97 -0.14
N LEU A 13 -5.47 -9.96 -0.13
CA LEU A 13 -6.87 -9.77 -0.51
C LEU A 13 -7.60 -8.80 0.43
N TYR A 14 -7.33 -8.88 1.73
CA TYR A 14 -7.87 -7.95 2.73
C TYR A 14 -7.37 -6.51 2.50
N MET A 15 -6.10 -6.31 2.18
CA MET A 15 -5.56 -4.99 1.80
C MET A 15 -6.21 -4.48 0.51
N ALA A 16 -6.36 -5.34 -0.51
CA ALA A 16 -6.98 -4.96 -1.78
C ALA A 16 -8.43 -4.51 -1.58
N TRP A 17 -9.19 -5.22 -0.74
CA TRP A 17 -10.55 -4.82 -0.37
C TRP A 17 -10.58 -3.47 0.35
N ASN A 18 -9.66 -3.25 1.30
CA ASN A 18 -9.53 -1.97 2.01
C ASN A 18 -9.21 -0.80 1.08
N ILE A 19 -8.30 -1.00 0.13
CA ILE A 19 -7.96 0.02 -0.88
C ILE A 19 -9.21 0.37 -1.69
N GLY A 20 -9.93 -0.64 -2.20
CA GLY A 20 -11.17 -0.39 -2.95
C GLY A 20 -12.23 0.33 -2.11
N ALA A 21 -12.43 -0.07 -0.85
CA ALA A 21 -13.43 0.55 0.03
C ALA A 21 -13.11 2.01 0.37
N ASN A 22 -11.84 2.32 0.61
CA ASN A 22 -11.38 3.67 0.99
C ASN A 22 -11.24 4.61 -0.22
N ASP A 23 -10.68 4.11 -1.34
CA ASP A 23 -10.23 4.95 -2.45
C ASP A 23 -11.30 5.14 -3.54
N LEU A 24 -12.37 4.33 -3.57
CA LEU A 24 -13.46 4.48 -4.56
C LEU A 24 -14.10 5.87 -4.54
N ALA A 25 -14.24 6.46 -3.35
CA ALA A 25 -14.79 7.80 -3.18
C ALA A 25 -13.91 8.87 -3.85
N ASN A 26 -12.59 8.67 -3.91
CA ASN A 26 -11.65 9.60 -4.52
C ASN A 26 -11.78 9.62 -6.05
N ALA A 27 -12.00 8.46 -6.67
CA ALA A 27 -12.08 8.35 -8.13
C ALA A 27 -13.47 8.71 -8.68
N MET A 28 -14.54 8.38 -7.96
CA MET A 28 -15.91 8.40 -8.50
C MET A 28 -16.88 9.29 -7.70
N GLY A 29 -16.39 9.99 -6.66
CA GLY A 29 -17.20 10.85 -5.81
C GLY A 29 -17.90 11.99 -6.57
N THR A 30 -17.23 12.58 -7.56
CA THR A 30 -17.83 13.63 -8.42
C THR A 30 -18.93 13.09 -9.33
N SER A 31 -18.74 11.90 -9.92
CA SER A 31 -19.73 11.26 -10.78
C SER A 31 -21.00 10.86 -10.03
N VAL A 32 -20.87 10.38 -8.79
CA VAL A 32 -22.03 10.11 -7.92
C VAL A 32 -22.65 11.40 -7.41
N GLY A 33 -21.82 12.35 -6.93
CA GLY A 33 -22.28 13.61 -6.34
C GLY A 33 -23.03 14.53 -7.30
N THR A 34 -22.70 14.48 -8.59
CA THR A 34 -23.41 15.19 -9.68
C THR A 34 -24.67 14.47 -10.16
N GLY A 35 -24.87 13.21 -9.76
CA GLY A 35 -25.94 12.37 -10.27
C GLY A 35 -25.71 11.83 -11.70
N ALA A 36 -24.52 12.03 -12.27
CA ALA A 36 -24.18 11.52 -13.61
C ALA A 36 -24.20 9.99 -13.68
N LEU A 37 -23.81 9.32 -12.59
CA LEU A 37 -23.84 7.86 -12.47
C LEU A 37 -24.46 7.43 -11.14
N THR A 38 -25.19 6.32 -11.18
CA THR A 38 -25.67 5.65 -9.97
C THR A 38 -24.54 4.90 -9.27
N ILE A 39 -24.69 4.67 -7.96
CA ILE A 39 -23.73 3.89 -7.16
C ILE A 39 -23.47 2.51 -7.78
N LYS A 40 -24.51 1.84 -8.29
CA LYS A 40 -24.37 0.52 -8.94
C LYS A 40 -23.49 0.57 -10.18
N GLN A 41 -23.66 1.59 -11.02
CA GLN A 41 -22.83 1.77 -12.22
C GLN A 41 -21.38 2.05 -11.84
N VAL A 42 -21.16 2.92 -10.86
CA VAL A 42 -19.83 3.27 -10.36
C VAL A 42 -19.08 2.05 -9.83
N ILE A 43 -19.73 1.18 -9.05
CA ILE A 43 -19.10 -0.04 -8.53
C ILE A 43 -18.61 -0.94 -9.67
N VAL A 44 -19.42 -1.14 -10.70
CA VAL A 44 -19.05 -2.00 -11.85
C VAL A 44 -17.91 -1.38 -12.66
N ILE A 45 -17.99 -0.09 -12.96
CA ILE A 45 -16.95 0.63 -13.71
C ILE A 45 -15.63 0.60 -12.93
N ALA A 46 -15.66 0.97 -11.65
CA ALA A 46 -14.47 0.97 -10.80
C ALA A 46 -13.86 -0.43 -10.70
N ALA A 47 -14.66 -1.48 -10.47
CA ALA A 47 -14.13 -2.85 -10.39
C ALA A 47 -13.37 -3.27 -11.65
N VAL A 48 -13.86 -2.91 -12.84
CA VAL A 48 -13.19 -3.20 -14.10
C VAL A 48 -11.91 -2.37 -14.25
N PHE A 49 -12.01 -1.04 -14.14
CA PHE A 49 -10.87 -0.16 -14.43
C PHE A 49 -9.77 -0.21 -13.37
N GLU A 50 -10.11 -0.37 -12.09
CA GLU A 50 -9.13 -0.59 -11.02
C GLU A 50 -8.39 -1.91 -11.21
N PHE A 51 -9.11 -2.99 -11.57
CA PHE A 51 -8.48 -4.27 -11.88
C PHE A 51 -7.52 -4.17 -13.08
N LEU A 52 -7.97 -3.54 -14.17
CA LEU A 52 -7.12 -3.32 -15.34
C LEU A 52 -5.90 -2.46 -15.01
N GLY A 53 -6.07 -1.39 -14.24
CA GLY A 53 -4.97 -0.54 -13.77
C GLY A 53 -3.96 -1.32 -12.93
N ALA A 54 -4.44 -2.13 -11.98
CA ALA A 54 -3.59 -2.98 -11.15
C ALA A 54 -2.80 -4.00 -12.00
N VAL A 55 -3.45 -4.65 -12.97
CA VAL A 55 -2.82 -5.66 -13.84
C VAL A 55 -1.78 -5.04 -14.77
N PHE A 56 -2.11 -3.93 -15.44
CA PHE A 56 -1.23 -3.34 -16.46
C PHE A 56 -0.16 -2.41 -15.89
N PHE A 57 -0.46 -1.67 -14.82
CA PHE A 57 0.41 -0.59 -14.31
C PHE A 57 0.87 -0.77 -12.86
N GLY A 58 0.30 -1.71 -12.09
CA GLY A 58 0.59 -1.87 -10.67
C GLY A 58 2.04 -2.29 -10.34
N LYS A 59 2.69 -3.04 -11.25
CA LYS A 59 4.02 -3.64 -11.00
C LYS A 59 5.09 -2.63 -10.54
N ARG A 60 5.11 -1.43 -11.13
CA ARG A 60 6.13 -0.42 -10.82
C ARG A 60 5.98 0.10 -9.39
N VAL A 61 4.74 0.35 -8.94
CA VAL A 61 4.46 0.83 -7.57
C VAL A 61 4.75 -0.25 -6.54
N THR A 62 4.28 -1.48 -6.79
CA THR A 62 4.55 -2.62 -5.89
C THR A 62 6.04 -2.88 -5.73
N SER A 63 6.82 -2.78 -6.81
CA SER A 63 8.29 -2.92 -6.75
C SER A 63 8.95 -1.86 -5.88
N THR A 64 8.49 -0.61 -5.96
CA THR A 64 9.01 0.49 -5.13
C THR A 64 8.65 0.30 -3.66
N ILE A 65 7.43 -0.13 -3.34
CA ILE A 65 7.03 -0.38 -1.94
C ILE A 65 7.78 -1.58 -1.36
N ALA A 66 7.89 -2.67 -2.11
CA ALA A 66 8.56 -3.87 -1.64
C ALA A 66 10.07 -3.65 -1.46
N LYS A 67 10.79 -3.19 -2.49
CA LYS A 67 12.26 -3.17 -2.49
C LYS A 67 12.88 -1.78 -2.43
N GLY A 68 12.07 -0.75 -2.61
CA GLY A 68 12.55 0.62 -2.68
C GLY A 68 12.90 1.22 -1.32
N ILE A 69 12.30 0.73 -0.22
CA ILE A 69 12.45 1.33 1.12
C ILE A 69 13.39 0.50 2.01
N VAL A 70 13.13 -0.80 2.11
CA VAL A 70 13.89 -1.75 2.94
C VAL A 70 14.66 -2.71 2.03
N PRO A 71 15.91 -3.07 2.35
CA PRO A 71 16.72 -3.96 1.52
C PRO A 71 16.26 -5.42 1.66
N ILE A 72 15.07 -5.74 1.17
CA ILE A 72 14.44 -7.07 1.28
C ILE A 72 15.34 -8.17 0.71
N ASP A 73 16.06 -7.90 -0.38
CA ASP A 73 16.94 -8.88 -1.01
C ASP A 73 18.14 -9.25 -0.12
N MET A 74 18.63 -8.33 0.72
CA MET A 74 19.68 -8.60 1.70
C MET A 74 19.15 -9.49 2.82
N ILE A 75 18.00 -9.12 3.40
CA ILE A 75 17.39 -9.86 4.50
C ILE A 75 17.01 -11.28 4.04
N SER A 76 16.45 -11.41 2.83
CA SER A 76 15.98 -12.69 2.29
C SER A 76 17.10 -13.72 2.09
N ARG A 77 18.35 -13.27 1.87
CA ARG A 77 19.51 -14.18 1.69
C ARG A 77 19.93 -14.85 3.00
N VAL A 78 19.66 -14.21 4.13
CA VAL A 78 20.05 -14.70 5.46
C VAL A 78 18.85 -15.30 6.19
N HIS A 79 17.70 -14.61 6.12
CA HIS A 79 16.47 -14.96 6.82
C HIS A 79 15.23 -14.73 5.93
N PRO A 80 14.95 -15.63 4.97
CA PRO A 80 13.79 -15.50 4.08
C PRO A 80 12.46 -15.49 4.84
N ASP A 81 12.35 -16.27 5.92
CA ASP A 81 11.12 -16.38 6.72
C ASP A 81 10.75 -15.06 7.40
N ILE A 82 11.77 -14.28 7.82
CA ILE A 82 11.57 -12.97 8.47
C ILE A 82 11.00 -11.96 7.49
N VAL A 83 11.39 -12.03 6.21
CA VAL A 83 10.84 -11.16 5.17
C VAL A 83 9.35 -11.44 4.97
N VAL A 84 8.98 -12.71 4.85
CA VAL A 84 7.58 -13.07 4.63
C VAL A 84 6.73 -12.65 5.83
N LEU A 85 7.20 -12.91 7.05
CA LEU A 85 6.51 -12.48 8.27
C LEU A 85 6.44 -10.96 8.40
N GLY A 86 7.52 -10.25 8.07
CA GLY A 86 7.59 -8.79 8.11
C GLY A 86 6.63 -8.13 7.12
N MET A 87 6.56 -8.66 5.89
CA MET A 87 5.63 -8.16 4.87
C MET A 87 4.18 -8.52 5.20
N LEU A 88 3.91 -9.70 5.74
CA LEU A 88 2.60 -10.07 6.27
C LEU A 88 2.15 -9.08 7.37
N ALA A 89 3.04 -8.80 8.33
CA ALA A 89 2.77 -7.83 9.39
C ALA A 89 2.53 -6.42 8.83
N ALA A 90 3.31 -6.00 7.83
CA ALA A 90 3.15 -4.69 7.21
C ALA A 90 1.80 -4.55 6.49
N ILE A 91 1.39 -5.57 5.74
CA ILE A 91 0.09 -5.62 5.06
C ILE A 91 -1.05 -5.59 6.08
N LEU A 92 -0.97 -6.40 7.14
CA LEU A 92 -2.01 -6.45 8.17
C LEU A 92 -2.11 -5.13 8.95
N ALA A 93 -0.98 -4.52 9.32
CA ALA A 93 -0.97 -3.24 10.03
C ALA A 93 -1.58 -2.12 9.18
N ALA A 94 -1.19 -2.01 7.90
CA ALA A 94 -1.76 -1.04 6.98
C ALA A 94 -3.26 -1.29 6.76
N SER A 95 -3.65 -2.54 6.48
CA SER A 95 -5.05 -2.91 6.23
C SER A 95 -5.94 -2.63 7.43
N PHE A 96 -5.48 -2.97 8.64
CA PHE A 96 -6.22 -2.73 9.86
C PHE A 96 -6.45 -1.23 10.09
N TRP A 97 -5.41 -0.41 9.90
CA TRP A 97 -5.54 1.04 10.00
C TRP A 97 -6.53 1.61 8.98
N ILE A 98 -6.45 1.15 7.72
CA ILE A 98 -7.37 1.59 6.67
C ILE A 98 -8.80 1.16 7.02
N THR A 99 -9.03 -0.09 7.46
CA THR A 99 -10.35 -0.54 7.88
C THR A 99 -10.94 0.35 8.97
N LEU A 100 -10.13 0.71 9.97
CA LEU A 100 -10.58 1.58 11.05
C LEU A 100 -10.96 2.96 10.52
N ALA A 101 -10.13 3.56 9.66
CA ALA A 101 -10.40 4.85 9.05
C ALA A 101 -11.66 4.82 8.16
N THR A 102 -11.79 3.81 7.30
CA THR A 102 -12.95 3.60 6.44
C THR A 102 -14.23 3.40 7.25
N PHE A 103 -14.17 2.68 8.37
CA PHE A 103 -15.31 2.51 9.28
C PHE A 103 -15.80 3.85 9.85
N TYR A 104 -14.90 4.78 10.13
CA TYR A 104 -15.22 6.14 10.55
C TYR A 104 -15.47 7.13 9.40
N ASN A 105 -15.54 6.64 8.15
CA ASN A 105 -15.67 7.45 6.93
C ASN A 105 -14.57 8.52 6.78
N LEU A 106 -13.36 8.24 7.27
CA LEU A 106 -12.22 9.13 7.14
C LEU A 106 -11.43 8.76 5.88
N PRO A 107 -11.33 9.66 4.88
CA PRO A 107 -10.50 9.40 3.71
C PRO A 107 -9.03 9.48 4.12
N VAL A 108 -8.36 8.33 4.14
CA VAL A 108 -6.93 8.23 4.48
C VAL A 108 -6.12 7.76 3.29
N SER A 109 -4.80 7.98 3.31
CA SER A 109 -3.94 7.49 2.24
C SER A 109 -3.47 6.05 2.51
N THR A 110 -3.89 5.15 1.63
CA THR A 110 -3.47 3.74 1.62
C THR A 110 -1.96 3.61 1.33
N SER A 111 -1.42 4.49 0.49
CA SER A 111 0.02 4.56 0.18
C SER A 111 0.89 4.94 1.38
N HIS A 112 0.48 5.95 2.15
CA HIS A 112 1.21 6.31 3.39
C HIS A 112 1.17 5.16 4.39
N SER A 113 0.02 4.51 4.53
CA SER A 113 -0.19 3.40 5.45
C SER A 113 0.78 2.26 5.17
N ILE A 114 0.86 1.76 3.93
CA ILE A 114 1.75 0.65 3.59
C ILE A 114 3.24 1.04 3.61
N VAL A 115 3.60 2.25 3.16
CA VAL A 115 4.99 2.76 3.22
C VAL A 115 5.47 2.83 4.67
N GLY A 116 4.62 3.37 5.56
CA GLY A 116 4.91 3.45 6.99
C GLY A 116 5.06 2.07 7.64
N SER A 117 4.18 1.13 7.30
CA SER A 117 4.26 -0.24 7.83
C SER A 117 5.50 -1.00 7.34
N VAL A 118 5.89 -0.85 6.06
CA VAL A 118 7.14 -1.44 5.53
C VAL A 118 8.37 -0.80 6.18
N LEU A 119 8.38 0.52 6.37
CA LEU A 119 9.45 1.19 7.12
C LEU A 119 9.54 0.66 8.56
N GLY A 120 8.40 0.47 9.23
CA GLY A 120 8.34 -0.12 10.56
C GLY A 120 8.99 -1.51 10.63
N PHE A 121 8.74 -2.36 9.64
CA PHE A 121 9.45 -3.64 9.49
C PHE A 121 10.98 -3.44 9.37
N GLY A 122 11.43 -2.53 8.49
CA GLY A 122 12.84 -2.21 8.32
C GLY A 122 13.51 -1.70 9.60
N LEU A 123 12.83 -0.84 10.36
CA LEU A 123 13.32 -0.32 11.63
C LEU A 123 13.47 -1.41 12.69
N ILE A 124 12.51 -2.34 12.80
CA ILE A 124 12.62 -3.48 13.71
C ILE A 124 13.73 -4.45 13.27
N ALA A 125 13.89 -4.67 11.97
CA ALA A 125 15.00 -5.47 11.44
C ALA A 125 16.36 -4.83 11.78
N ALA A 126 16.46 -3.50 11.68
CA ALA A 126 17.65 -2.76 12.07
C ALA A 126 17.93 -2.84 13.57
N TYR A 127 16.90 -2.63 14.40
CA TYR A 127 17.00 -2.74 15.85
C TYR A 127 17.46 -4.13 16.32
N LYS A 128 17.01 -5.19 15.64
CA LYS A 128 17.41 -6.58 15.91
C LYS A 128 18.79 -6.95 15.33
N GLY A 129 19.49 -6.01 14.68
CA GLY A 129 20.81 -6.25 14.09
C GLY A 129 20.80 -7.13 12.83
N ILE A 130 19.63 -7.33 12.20
CA ILE A 130 19.51 -8.11 10.95
C ILE A 130 20.08 -7.29 9.78
N ILE A 131 19.86 -5.98 9.83
CA ILE A 131 20.44 -4.98 8.93
C ILE A 131 20.95 -3.81 9.78
N SER A 132 21.73 -2.92 9.18
CA SER A 132 22.09 -1.64 9.80
C SER A 132 21.03 -0.58 9.48
N PHE A 133 20.89 0.43 10.33
CA PHE A 133 19.99 1.56 10.06
C PHE A 133 20.36 2.31 8.77
N SER A 134 21.65 2.33 8.41
CA SER A 134 22.17 2.87 7.15
C SER A 134 21.75 2.08 5.91
N ASP A 135 21.34 0.82 6.07
CA ASP A 135 20.98 -0.05 4.94
C ASP A 135 19.55 0.22 4.45
N ILE A 136 18.73 0.91 5.26
CA ILE A 136 17.43 1.43 4.82
C ILE A 136 17.66 2.50 3.75
N HIS A 137 16.90 2.43 2.66
CA HIS A 137 17.04 3.33 1.52
C HIS A 137 16.40 4.70 1.80
N TRP A 138 17.01 5.50 2.68
CA TRP A 138 16.52 6.81 3.10
C TRP A 138 16.31 7.78 1.93
N SER A 139 17.15 7.72 0.91
CA SER A 139 17.02 8.56 -0.29
C SER A 139 15.77 8.24 -1.10
N ALA A 140 15.39 6.96 -1.18
CA ALA A 140 14.15 6.54 -1.83
C ALA A 140 12.93 6.94 -0.99
N LEU A 141 12.98 6.75 0.34
CA LEU A 141 11.93 7.21 1.24
C LEU A 141 11.72 8.73 1.12
N LEU A 142 12.81 9.51 1.08
CA LEU A 142 12.73 10.96 0.91
C LEU A 142 12.06 11.37 -0.40
N LYS A 143 12.32 10.65 -1.51
CA LYS A 143 11.63 10.88 -2.79
C LYS A 143 10.14 10.57 -2.69
N ILE A 144 9.77 9.49 -2.00
CA ILE A 144 8.36 9.14 -1.75
C ILE A 144 7.69 10.26 -0.94
N VAL A 145 8.30 10.68 0.17
CA VAL A 145 7.77 11.76 1.01
C VAL A 145 7.65 13.07 0.24
N ALA A 146 8.66 13.44 -0.55
CA ALA A 146 8.60 14.62 -1.41
C ALA A 146 7.43 14.53 -2.41
N SER A 147 7.18 13.35 -2.99
CA SER A 147 6.07 13.15 -3.92
C SER A 147 4.70 13.38 -3.27
N TRP A 148 4.55 13.18 -1.96
CA TRP A 148 3.29 13.40 -1.25
C TRP A 148 2.89 14.89 -1.19
N PHE A 149 3.88 15.79 -1.22
CA PHE A 149 3.64 17.23 -1.26
C PHE A 149 3.57 17.75 -2.69
N ILE A 150 4.42 17.25 -3.57
CA ILE A 150 4.51 17.71 -4.96
C ILE A 150 3.25 17.31 -5.74
N SER A 151 2.75 16.07 -5.56
CA SER A 151 1.65 15.56 -6.39
C SER A 151 0.33 16.34 -6.22
N PRO A 152 -0.13 16.69 -5.00
CA PRO A 152 -1.31 17.53 -4.82
C PRO A 152 -1.16 18.92 -5.43
N VAL A 153 0.02 19.55 -5.31
CA VAL A 153 0.28 20.87 -5.90
C VAL A 153 0.19 20.82 -7.42
N PHE A 154 0.83 19.83 -8.04
CA PHE A 154 0.73 19.65 -9.48
C PHE A 154 -0.69 19.30 -9.92
N GLY A 155 -1.40 18.46 -9.17
CA GLY A 155 -2.79 18.12 -9.44
C GLY A 155 -3.76 19.31 -9.30
N ALA A 156 -3.42 20.32 -8.49
CA ALA A 156 -4.23 21.53 -8.36
C ALA A 156 -3.98 22.56 -9.48
N ILE A 157 -2.83 22.48 -10.16
CA ILE A 157 -2.46 23.39 -11.25
C ILE A 157 -2.98 22.90 -12.60
N LEU A 158 -3.04 21.58 -12.80
CA LEU A 158 -3.55 20.91 -14.00
C LEU A 158 -5.08 20.92 -14.07
#